data_AF-A0A960JCB2-F1
#
_entry.id   AF-A0A960JCB2-F1
#
_cell.length_a   1.000
_cell.length_b   1.000
_cell.length_c   1.000
_cell.angle_alpha   90.00
_cell.angle_beta   90.00
_cell.angle_gamma   90.00
#
_symmetry.space_group_name_H-M   'P 1'
#
loop_
_entity.id
_entity.type
_entity.pdbx_description
1 polymer ?
#
loop_
_entity_poly.entity_id
_entity_poly.type
_entity_poly.pdbx_seq_one_letter_code
_entity_poly.pdbx_strand_id
1 'polypeptide(L)' 'DNFYVAFVDLGATYRSFERSALARSERPARSLMPSYADAFSARELDDLVAYLASLGGGENAR' A
#
# COMPACT_ATOMS: atom_id res chain seq x y z
N ASP A 1 -22.05 -5.20 7.40
CA ASP A 1 -20.95 -4.44 6.79
C ASP A 1 -19.70 -5.30 6.88
N ASN A 2 -19.13 -5.71 5.75
CA ASN A 2 -18.06 -6.71 5.72
C ASN A 2 -16.71 -6.02 5.48
N PHE A 3 -15.92 -5.89 6.54
CA PHE A 3 -14.58 -5.30 6.48
C PHE A 3 -13.51 -6.38 6.41
N TYR A 4 -12.61 -6.25 5.44
CA TYR A 4 -11.47 -7.16 5.26
C TYR A 4 -10.15 -6.42 5.45
N VAL A 5 -9.16 -7.11 5.99
CA VAL A 5 -7.77 -6.67 5.98
C VAL A 5 -7.05 -7.48 4.92
N ALA A 6 -6.45 -6.78 3.96
CA ALA A 6 -5.69 -7.39 2.87
C ALA A 6 -4.25 -6.90 2.85
N PHE A 7 -3.32 -7.79 2.54
CA PHE A 7 -1.90 -7.48 2.35
C PHE A 7 -1.24 -8.49 1.43
N VAL A 8 -0.11 -8.10 0.85
CA VAL A 8 0.77 -8.97 0.08
C VAL A 8 1.94 -9.38 0.98
N ASP A 9 2.18 -10.68 1.11
CA ASP A 9 3.31 -11.18 1.87
C ASP A 9 4.63 -11.13 1.07
N LEU A 10 5.74 -11.48 1.73
CA LEU A 10 7.07 -11.46 1.11
C LEU A 10 7.21 -12.44 -0.08
N GLY A 11 6.32 -13.43 -0.18
CA GLY A 11 6.24 -14.36 -1.32
C GLY A 11 5.33 -13.86 -2.44
N ALA A 12 4.99 -12.56 -2.45
CA ALA A 12 4.03 -11.96 -3.38
C ALA A 12 2.64 -12.61 -3.33
N THR A 13 2.30 -13.29 -2.22
CA THR A 13 0.98 -13.91 -2.07
C THR A 13 0.01 -12.90 -1.47
N TYR A 14 -1.09 -12.65 -2.19
CA TYR A 14 -2.19 -11.86 -1.67
C TYR A 14 -2.93 -12.66 -0.58
N ARG A 15 -3.10 -12.05 0.59
CA ARG A 15 -3.86 -12.60 1.71
C ARG A 15 -4.94 -11.62 2.11
N SER A 16 -6.12 -12.15 2.43
CA SER A 16 -7.23 -11.38 2.98
C SER A 16 -7.84 -12.12 4.16
N PHE A 17 -8.24 -11.36 5.17
CA PHE A 17 -8.86 -11.88 6.38
C PHE A 17 -10.07 -11.03 6.72
N GLU A 18 -11.15 -11.67 7.15
CA GLU A 18 -12.27 -10.95 7.72
C GLU A 18 -11.84 -10.29 9.03
N ARG A 19 -12.17 -9.02 9.22
CA ARG A 19 -11.75 -8.27 10.41
C ARG A 19 -12.24 -8.91 11.71
N SER A 20 -13.42 -9.53 11.70
CA SER A 20 -14.01 -10.25 12.84
C SER A 20 -13.20 -11.49 13.24
N ALA A 21 -12.49 -12.10 12.29
CA ALA A 21 -11.67 -13.29 12.50
C ALA A 21 -10.24 -12.97 12.99
N LEU A 22 -9.88 -11.68 13.10
CA LEU A 22 -8.55 -11.27 13.57
C LEU A 22 -8.48 -11.27 15.09
N ALA A 23 -7.62 -12.11 15.66
CA ALA A 23 -7.35 -12.10 17.11
C ALA A 23 -6.72 -10.77 17.58
N ARG A 24 -5.86 -10.16 16.75
CA ARG A 24 -5.21 -8.87 17.00
C ARG A 24 -4.79 -8.22 15.70
N SER A 25 -4.88 -6.89 15.64
CA SER A 25 -4.34 -6.07 14.56
C SER A 25 -3.58 -4.91 15.19
N GLU A 26 -2.33 -4.72 14.81
CA GLU A 26 -1.47 -3.65 15.31
C GLU A 26 -0.80 -2.95 14.13
N ARG A 27 -0.91 -1.62 14.10
CA ARG A 27 -0.21 -0.79 13.14
C ARG A 27 1.10 -0.31 13.79
N PRO A 28 2.26 -0.62 13.23
CA PRO A 28 3.52 -0.06 13.70
C PRO A 28 3.48 1.47 13.62
N ALA A 29 4.05 2.14 14.62
CA ALA A 29 4.17 3.61 14.61
C ALA A 29 5.14 4.11 13.52
N ARG A 30 6.04 3.23 13.04
CA ARG A 30 6.99 3.51 11.97
C ARG A 30 6.44 3.06 10.61
N SER A 31 6.85 3.73 9.54
CA SER A 31 6.57 3.28 8.18
C SER A 31 7.19 1.91 7.94
N LEU A 32 6.44 1.01 7.30
CA LEU A 32 6.93 -0.28 6.81
C LEU A 32 7.53 -0.18 5.40
N MET A 33 7.34 0.96 4.72
CA MET A 33 7.98 1.20 3.43
C MET A 33 9.48 1.46 3.63
N PRO A 34 10.33 0.97 2.72
CA PRO A 34 11.74 1.35 2.68
C PRO A 34 11.90 2.87 2.59
N SER A 35 13.02 3.39 3.10
CA SER A 35 13.45 4.74 2.74
C SER A 35 13.91 4.73 1.29
N TYR A 36 13.36 5.63 0.49
CA TYR A 36 13.75 5.83 -0.90
C TYR A 36 14.64 7.06 -1.12
N ALA A 37 15.01 7.74 -0.04
CA ALA A 37 15.80 8.98 -0.09
C ALA A 37 17.18 8.80 -0.73
N ASP A 38 17.77 7.61 -0.62
CA ASP A 38 19.08 7.29 -1.20
C ASP A 38 18.97 6.78 -2.66
N ALA A 39 17.76 6.41 -3.10
CA ALA A 39 17.51 5.84 -4.42
C ALA A 39 17.00 6.88 -5.43
N PHE A 40 16.29 7.92 -4.97
CA PHE A 40 15.71 8.97 -5.81
C PHE A 40 16.01 10.35 -5.25
N SER A 41 16.24 11.31 -6.14
CA SER A 41 16.14 12.72 -5.78
C SER A 41 14.69 13.11 -5.45
N ALA A 42 14.50 14.24 -4.76
CA ALA A 42 13.17 14.76 -4.43
C ALA A 42 12.28 14.92 -5.66
N ARG A 43 12.85 15.39 -6.78
CA ARG A 43 12.13 15.58 -8.04
C ARG A 43 11.69 14.25 -8.67
N GLU A 44 12.57 13.25 -8.68
CA GLU A 44 12.23 11.92 -9.22
C GLU A 44 11.15 11.23 -8.37
N LEU A 45 11.16 11.45 -7.05
CA LEU A 45 10.09 11.00 -6.16
C LEU A 45 8.75 11.67 -6.48
N ASP A 46 8.74 12.99 -6.69
CA ASP A 46 7.54 13.73 -7.08
C ASP A 46 6.98 13.24 -8.44
N ASP A 47 7.86 13.04 -9.42
CA ASP A 47 7.49 12.54 -10.76
C ASP A 47 6.95 11.10 -10.68
N LEU A 48 7.56 10.23 -9.86
CA LEU A 48 7.08 8.86 -9.63
C LEU A 48 5.68 8.86 -8.98
N VAL A 49 5.46 9.68 -7.97
CA VAL A 49 4.16 9.80 -7.31
C VAL A 49 3.11 10.31 -8.30
N ALA A 50 3.43 11.31 -9.11
CA ALA A 50 2.53 11.81 -10.15
C ALA A 50 2.17 10.73 -11.18
N TYR A 51 3.17 9.94 -11.62
CA TYR A 51 2.94 8.81 -12.51
C TYR A 51 2.04 7.74 -11.88
N LEU A 52 2.35 7.27 -10.66
CA LEU A 52 1.52 6.28 -9.97
C LEU A 52 0.09 6.76 -9.73
N ALA A 53 -0.08 8.05 -9.37
CA ALA A 53 -1.40 8.66 -9.23
C ALA A 53 -2.18 8.66 -10.55
N SER A 54 -1.50 8.90 -11.68
CA SER A 54 -2.11 8.79 -13.01
C SER A 54 -2.58 7.37 -13.35
N LEU A 55 -1.87 6.34 -12.86
CA LEU A 55 -2.28 4.95 -13.03
C LEU A 55 -3.53 4.62 -12.20
N GLY A 56 -3.64 5.18 -10.99
CA GLY A 56 -4.73 4.94 -10.04
C GLY A 56 -6.06 5.64 -10.34
N GLY A 57 -6.13 6.42 -11.42
CA GLY A 57 -7.33 7.21 -11.80
C GLY A 57 -8.09 6.72 -13.03
N GLY A 58 -7.68 5.60 -13.65
CA GLY A 58 -8.22 5.15 -14.94
C GLY A 58 -9.37 4.13 -14.89
N GLU A 59 -9.72 3.57 -13.73
CA GLU A 59 -10.61 2.41 -13.66
C GLU A 59 -11.83 2.55 -12.73
N ASN A 60 -12.23 3.77 -12.34
CA ASN A 60 -13.51 4.04 -11.65
C ASN A 60 -14.07 5.43 -11.98
N ALA A 61 -14.12 5.76 -13.28
CA ALA A 61 -14.89 6.89 -13.80
C ALA A 61 -15.99 6.39 -14.75
N ARG A 62 -16.83 5.46 -14.27
CA ARG A 62 -18.16 5.12 -14.81
C ARG A 62 -19.06 4.62 -13.70
#